data_AF-A0A631P5F3-F1
#
_entry.id   AF-A0A631P5F3-F1
#
_cell.length_a   1.000
_cell.length_b   1.000
_cell.length_c   1.000
_cell.angle_alpha   90.00
_cell.angle_beta   90.00
_cell.angle_gamma   90.00
#
_symmetry.space_group_name_H-M   'P 1'
#
loop_
_entity.id
_entity.type
_entity.pdbx_description
1 polymer ?
#
loop_
_entity_poly.entity_id
_entity_poly.type
_entity_poly.pdbx_seq_one_letter_code
_entity_poly.pdbx_strand_id
1 'polypeptide(L)'
;MMRISEKGITLIKEFEGCSLKAYPDPGTGGDPWTIGYGWTHSVDGKPVKPGMMIDEATAERLLKTGLVGYENDVSRLVKVKLTQGQFDALVSFAY
;
A
#
# COMPACT_ATOMS: atom_id res chain seq x y z
N MET A 1 12.49 -10.47 10.90
CA MET A 1 12.54 -9.87 9.56
C MET A 1 12.38 -8.36 9.71
N MET A 2 12.97 -7.56 8.82
CA MET A 2 12.80 -6.10 8.89
C MET A 2 11.34 -5.73 8.61
N ARG A 3 10.88 -4.63 9.19
CA ARG A 3 9.57 -4.04 8.95
C ARG A 3 9.75 -2.57 8.65
N ILE A 4 8.87 -2.00 7.85
CA ILE A 4 8.90 -0.58 7.55
C ILE A 4 8.68 0.20 8.84
N SER A 5 9.39 1.32 8.99
CA SER A 5 9.20 2.22 10.11
C SER A 5 7.95 3.09 9.93
N GLU A 6 7.45 3.70 11.01
CA GLU A 6 6.39 4.70 10.92
C GLU A 6 6.76 5.88 10.01
N LYS A 7 8.05 6.24 9.93
CA LYS A 7 8.51 7.29 8.99
C LYS A 7 8.36 6.84 7.54
N GLY A 8 8.68 5.57 7.26
CA GLY A 8 8.47 4.98 5.93
C GLY A 8 6.98 4.91 5.57
N ILE A 9 6.13 4.53 6.51
CA ILE A 9 4.67 4.53 6.31
C ILE A 9 4.16 5.94 6.00
N THR A 10 4.57 6.94 6.78
CA THR A 10 4.19 8.34 6.52
C THR A 10 4.63 8.80 5.13
N LEU A 11 5.85 8.45 4.72
CA LEU A 11 6.36 8.82 3.41
C LEU A 11 5.57 8.16 2.26
N ILE A 12 5.21 6.88 2.39
CA ILE A 12 4.35 6.20 1.41
C ILE A 12 2.99 6.88 1.33
N LYS A 13 2.37 7.21 2.48
CA LYS A 13 1.09 7.93 2.50
C LYS A 13 1.17 9.29 1.79
N GLU A 14 2.29 10.00 1.90
CA GLU A 14 2.51 11.29 1.23
C GLU A 14 2.64 11.13 -0.29
N PHE A 15 3.34 10.10 -0.77
CA PHE A 15 3.52 9.86 -2.20
C PHE A 15 2.26 9.30 -2.88
N GLU A 16 1.59 8.35 -2.24
CA GLU A 16 0.41 7.68 -2.80
C GLU A 16 -0.84 8.55 -2.73
N GLY A 17 -0.98 9.34 -1.65
CA GLY A 17 -2.24 9.99 -1.32
C GLY A 17 -3.33 9.00 -0.91
N CYS A 18 -4.43 9.51 -0.36
CA CYS A 18 -5.55 8.69 0.12
C CYS A 18 -6.85 9.07 -0.58
N SER A 19 -7.52 8.08 -1.17
CA SER A 19 -8.90 8.24 -1.64
C SER A 19 -9.86 7.37 -0.83
N LEU A 20 -10.71 7.99 -0.03
CA LEU A 20 -11.74 7.28 0.74
C LEU A 20 -12.92 6.79 -0.10
N LYS A 21 -12.99 7.19 -1.37
CA LYS A 21 -13.97 6.72 -2.36
C LYS A 21 -13.26 5.96 -3.46
N ALA A 22 -13.83 4.83 -3.87
CA ALA A 22 -13.30 4.06 -4.98
C ALA A 22 -13.25 4.89 -6.27
N TYR A 23 -12.14 4.77 -7.00
CA TYR A 23 -11.89 5.41 -8.28
C TYR A 23 -11.37 4.39 -9.31
N PRO A 24 -11.54 4.63 -10.63
CA PRO A 24 -10.98 3.75 -11.65
C PRO A 24 -9.46 3.70 -11.53
N ASP A 25 -8.86 2.52 -11.73
CA ASP A 25 -7.40 2.40 -11.66
C ASP A 25 -6.72 3.30 -12.70
N PRO A 26 -5.73 4.13 -12.33
CA PRO A 26 -5.07 5.04 -13.26
C PRO A 26 -4.36 4.36 -14.43
N GLY A 27 -3.88 3.11 -14.25
CA GLY A 27 -3.18 2.36 -15.28
C GLY A 27 -4.11 1.79 -16.36
N THR A 28 -5.31 1.40 -15.98
CA THR A 28 -6.30 0.75 -16.86
C THR A 28 -7.45 1.68 -17.27
N GLY A 29 -7.71 2.75 -16.50
CA GLY A 29 -8.86 3.64 -16.65
C GLY A 29 -10.19 3.02 -16.24
N GLY A 30 -10.18 1.84 -15.61
CA GLY A 30 -11.38 1.03 -15.35
C GLY A 30 -11.16 0.02 -14.24
N ASP A 31 -11.32 -1.27 -14.56
CA ASP A 31 -11.04 -2.37 -13.64
C ASP A 31 -9.55 -2.75 -13.64
N PRO A 32 -8.95 -3.07 -12.49
CA PRO A 32 -9.57 -3.10 -11.15
C PRO A 32 -9.86 -1.69 -10.63
N TRP A 33 -10.84 -1.52 -9.72
CA TRP A 33 -11.02 -0.25 -9.03
C TRP A 33 -10.04 -0.11 -7.87
N THR A 34 -9.63 1.13 -7.60
CA THR A 34 -8.66 1.47 -6.57
C THR A 34 -9.31 2.27 -5.44
N ILE A 35 -8.86 2.06 -4.21
CA ILE A 35 -9.33 2.80 -3.01
C ILE A 35 -8.20 2.92 -1.96
N GLY A 36 -8.30 3.88 -1.04
CA GLY A 36 -7.28 4.11 -0.01
C GLY A 36 -5.98 4.60 -0.63
N TYR A 37 -4.86 3.98 -0.23
CA TYR A 37 -3.51 4.23 -0.74
C TYR A 37 -3.17 3.21 -1.84
N GLY A 38 -3.84 3.28 -2.99
CA GLY A 38 -3.55 2.38 -4.12
C GLY A 38 -4.08 0.93 -4.00
N TRP A 39 -5.03 0.64 -3.11
CA TRP A 39 -5.51 -0.72 -2.89
C TRP A 39 -6.51 -1.18 -3.95
N THR A 40 -6.23 -2.31 -4.62
CA THR A 40 -7.06 -2.90 -5.70
C THR A 40 -7.67 -4.26 -5.35
N HIS A 41 -7.39 -4.79 -4.16
CA HIS A 41 -7.94 -6.07 -3.71
C HIS A 41 -9.27 -5.91 -2.95
N SER A 42 -9.90 -7.01 -2.54
CA SER A 42 -11.15 -6.94 -1.78
C SER A 42 -10.99 -6.21 -0.44
N VAL A 43 -12.00 -5.43 -0.06
CA VAL A 43 -12.15 -4.81 1.25
C VAL A 43 -13.22 -5.58 2.01
N ASP A 44 -12.83 -6.21 3.12
CA ASP A 44 -13.70 -7.03 3.98
C ASP A 44 -14.54 -8.06 3.20
N GLY A 45 -13.86 -8.75 2.27
CA GLY A 45 -14.44 -9.80 1.44
C GLY A 45 -15.25 -9.32 0.24
N LYS A 46 -15.30 -8.01 -0.03
CA LYS A 46 -16.02 -7.43 -1.17
C LYS A 46 -15.04 -6.80 -2.16
N PRO A 47 -15.19 -7.03 -3.48
CA PRO A 47 -14.36 -6.36 -4.48
C PRO A 47 -14.60 -4.85 -4.45
N VAL A 48 -13.51 -4.08 -4.64
CA VAL A 48 -13.61 -2.62 -4.82
C VAL A 48 -14.39 -2.36 -6.11
N LYS A 49 -15.32 -1.42 -6.04
CA LYS A 49 -16.25 -1.13 -7.14
C LYS A 49 -16.76 0.31 -7.04
N PRO A 50 -17.31 0.89 -8.13
CA PRO A 50 -17.80 2.26 -8.11
C PRO A 50 -18.82 2.48 -6.98
N GLY A 51 -18.66 3.59 -6.26
CA GLY A 51 -19.52 3.97 -5.14
C GLY A 51 -19.13 3.36 -3.78
N MET A 52 -18.15 2.46 -3.73
CA MET A 52 -17.57 2.02 -2.44
C MET A 52 -16.88 3.19 -1.74
N MET A 53 -17.09 3.30 -0.43
CA MET A 53 -16.42 4.25 0.45
C MET A 53 -15.88 3.51 1.67
N ILE A 54 -14.78 4.01 2.21
CA ILE A 54 -14.15 3.52 3.45
C ILE A 54 -13.80 4.70 4.36
N ASP A 55 -13.56 4.43 5.63
CA ASP A 55 -13.00 5.42 6.55
C ASP A 55 -11.46 5.40 6.52
N GLU A 56 -10.84 6.40 7.15
CA GLU A 56 -9.39 6.51 7.24
C GLU A 56 -8.77 5.29 7.95
N ALA A 57 -9.41 4.80 9.01
CA ALA A 57 -8.92 3.63 9.75
C ALA A 57 -8.85 2.38 8.87
N THR A 58 -9.83 2.20 7.98
CA THR A 58 -9.82 1.13 6.98
C THR A 58 -8.72 1.37 5.95
N ALA A 59 -8.56 2.59 5.42
CA ALA A 59 -7.48 2.90 4.48
C ALA A 59 -6.09 2.60 5.07
N GLU A 60 -5.86 2.94 6.34
CA GLU A 60 -4.62 2.64 7.05
C GLU A 60 -4.40 1.13 7.24
N ARG A 61 -5.46 0.39 7.59
CA ARG A 61 -5.39 -1.07 7.73
C ARG A 61 -5.04 -1.72 6.40
N LEU A 62 -5.63 -1.27 5.30
CA LEU A 62 -5.36 -1.80 3.96
C LEU A 62 -3.90 -1.54 3.56
N LEU A 63 -3.41 -0.31 3.74
CA LEU A 63 -2.00 0.03 3.52
C LEU A 63 -1.07 -0.91 4.31
N LYS A 64 -1.27 -1.04 5.61
CA LYS A 64 -0.47 -1.93 6.47
C LYS A 64 -0.55 -3.40 6.04
N THR A 65 -1.69 -3.84 5.54
CA THR A 65 -1.88 -5.20 5.02
C THR A 65 -1.08 -5.41 3.74
N GLY A 66 -1.12 -4.47 2.81
CA GLY A 66 -0.36 -4.53 1.56
C GLY A 66 1.14 -4.51 1.77
N LEU A 67 1.62 -3.68 2.70
CA LEU A 67 3.04 -3.54 3.03
C LEU A 67 3.72 -4.85 3.41
N VAL A 68 3.01 -5.79 4.04
CA VAL A 68 3.57 -7.10 4.42
C VAL A 68 4.15 -7.85 3.22
N GLY A 69 3.49 -7.78 2.05
CA GLY A 69 3.98 -8.41 0.82
C GLY A 69 5.33 -7.83 0.39
N TYR A 70 5.41 -6.51 0.32
CA TYR A 70 6.60 -5.79 -0.10
C TYR A 70 7.76 -5.92 0.91
N GLU A 71 7.48 -5.88 2.22
CA GLU A 71 8.45 -6.17 3.27
C GLU A 71 9.06 -7.57 3.10
N ASN A 72 8.22 -8.56 2.77
CA ASN A 72 8.64 -9.92 2.52
C ASN A 72 9.51 -10.05 1.29
N ASP A 73 9.14 -9.37 0.21
CA ASP A 73 9.89 -9.40 -1.04
C ASP A 73 11.25 -8.71 -0.91
N VAL A 74 11.31 -7.51 -0.31
CA VAL A 74 12.58 -6.81 -0.04
C VAL A 74 13.49 -7.67 0.84
N SER A 75 12.96 -8.23 1.94
CA SER A 75 13.73 -9.08 2.83
C SER A 75 14.21 -10.38 2.17
N ARG A 76 13.43 -10.93 1.23
CA ARG A 76 13.79 -12.15 0.50
C ARG A 76 14.80 -11.88 -0.60
N LEU A 77 14.68 -10.78 -1.35
CA LEU A 77 15.45 -10.53 -2.55
C LEU A 77 16.76 -9.81 -2.27
N VAL A 78 16.81 -8.91 -1.29
CA VAL A 78 18.04 -8.18 -0.95
C VAL A 78 18.95 -9.03 -0.07
N LYS A 79 20.17 -9.29 -0.54
CA LYS A 79 21.13 -10.19 0.12
C LYS A 79 22.23 -9.48 0.91
N VAL A 80 22.20 -8.15 0.96
CA VAL A 80 23.13 -7.32 1.71
C VAL A 80 22.44 -6.72 2.94
N LYS A 81 23.22 -6.34 3.95
CA LYS A 81 22.68 -5.65 5.13
C LYS A 81 22.14 -4.27 4.71
N LEU A 82 20.94 -3.95 5.18
CA LEU A 82 20.30 -2.66 4.99
C LEU A 82 20.21 -1.91 6.32
N THR A 83 20.34 -0.58 6.26
CA THR A 83 19.85 0.26 7.34
C THR A 83 18.33 0.36 7.30
N GLN A 84 17.69 0.77 8.40
CA GLN A 84 16.24 0.94 8.44
C GLN A 84 15.72 1.88 7.35
N GLY A 85 16.39 3.01 7.12
CA GLY A 85 15.98 3.97 6.08
C GLY A 85 16.12 3.44 4.65
N GLN A 86 17.14 2.60 4.38
CA GLN A 86 17.27 1.93 3.08
C GLN A 86 16.16 0.89 2.87
N PHE A 87 15.81 0.15 3.93
CA PHE A 87 14.69 -0.78 3.88
C PHE A 87 13.37 -0.04 3.65
N ASP A 88 13.11 1.04 4.39
CA ASP A 88 11.91 1.88 4.21
C ASP A 88 11.81 2.40 2.77
N ALA A 89 12.93 2.90 2.20
CA ALA A 89 12.97 3.39 0.83
C ALA A 89 12.71 2.30 -0.21
N LEU A 90 13.23 1.08 -0.01
CA LEU A 90 13.01 -0.04 -0.92
C LEU A 90 11.58 -0.58 -0.84
N VAL A 91 10.99 -0.64 0.35
CA VAL A 91 9.58 -0.99 0.51
C VAL A 91 8.70 0.08 -0.15
N SER A 92 9.00 1.37 0.04
CA SER A 92 8.27 2.46 -0.60
C SER A 92 8.42 2.45 -2.13
N PHE A 93 9.59 2.08 -2.66
CA PHE A 93 9.80 1.97 -4.10
C PHE A 93 9.05 0.78 -4.71
N ALA A 94 8.91 -0.30 -3.95
CA ALA A 94 8.24 -1.51 -4.41
C ALA A 94 6.71 -1.46 -4.26
N TYR A 95 6.21 -0.61 -3.36
CA TYR A 95 4.78 -0.41 -3.09
C TYR A 95 4.03 -0.01 -4.36
#